data_AF-A0A847RF05-F1
#
_entry.id   AF-A0A847RF05-F1
#
_cell.length_a   1.000
_cell.length_b   1.000
_cell.length_c   1.000
_cell.angle_alpha   90.00
_cell.angle_beta   90.00
_cell.angle_gamma   90.00
#
_symmetry.space_group_name_H-M   'P 1'
#
loop_
_entity.id
_entity.type
_entity.pdbx_description
1 polymer ?
#
loop_
_entity_poly.entity_id
_entity_poly.type
_entity_poly.pdbx_seq_one_letter_code
_entity_poly.pdbx_strand_id
1 'polypeptide(L)'
;MRLKGIFRLIRQRVAKNQQRYTLYFSILFSLALLCYRIYHSGTYLRVSLVWNLFLAYVPFAITRWMEKHPAEINNRLTWYGCFVAWLLFIPNAPYILTDLFHLFDGGVPLWFDLFVIFSFAWNGMMLGYMSIRSMEHLWSARHTRWPAWLFTFPVMFLCGMGVYIGRYLRYNSWDLVKDPLTLLGDMRDIVLHPVENRSAWAFTICMGVFLSLMYPLVKKQSI
;
A
#
# COMPACT_ATOMS: atom_id res chain seq x y z
N MET A 1 -43.79 5.08 -12.33
CA MET A 1 -43.22 5.97 -11.27
C MET A 1 -42.14 5.29 -10.40
N ARG A 2 -42.25 4.00 -10.04
CA ARG A 2 -41.25 3.25 -9.23
C ARG A 2 -39.86 3.06 -9.89
N LEU A 3 -39.80 2.84 -11.21
CA LEU A 3 -38.54 2.66 -11.95
C LEU A 3 -37.59 3.87 -11.88
N LYS A 4 -38.11 5.10 -12.01
CA LYS A 4 -37.30 6.34 -11.89
C LYS A 4 -36.69 6.50 -10.49
N GLY A 5 -37.38 6.03 -9.45
CA GLY A 5 -36.87 5.99 -8.08
C GLY A 5 -35.75 4.97 -7.90
N ILE A 6 -35.90 3.76 -8.46
CA ILE A 6 -34.86 2.72 -8.45
C ILE A 6 -33.61 3.20 -9.21
N PHE A 7 -33.77 3.79 -10.39
CA PHE A 7 -32.64 4.36 -11.14
C PHE A 7 -31.94 5.50 -10.39
N ARG A 8 -32.67 6.36 -9.67
CA ARG A 8 -32.09 7.42 -8.84
C ARG A 8 -31.32 6.84 -7.64
N LEU A 9 -31.85 5.80 -6.99
CA LEU A 9 -31.18 5.10 -5.89
C LEU A 9 -29.93 4.34 -6.35
N ILE A 10 -30.00 3.67 -7.50
CA ILE A 10 -28.84 3.01 -8.13
C ILE A 10 -27.79 4.06 -8.50
N ARG A 11 -28.18 5.17 -9.14
CA ARG A 11 -27.27 6.26 -9.50
C ARG A 11 -26.60 6.89 -8.29
N GLN A 12 -27.35 7.13 -7.21
CA GLN A 12 -26.80 7.65 -5.95
C GLN A 12 -25.86 6.64 -5.27
N ARG A 13 -26.20 5.34 -5.30
CA ARG A 13 -25.35 4.29 -4.74
C ARG A 13 -24.08 4.07 -5.57
N VAL A 14 -24.17 4.15 -6.88
CA VAL A 14 -23.04 4.08 -7.81
C VAL A 14 -22.13 5.30 -7.65
N ALA A 15 -22.69 6.51 -7.57
CA ALA A 15 -21.90 7.73 -7.33
C ALA A 15 -21.17 7.69 -5.98
N LYS A 16 -21.85 7.23 -4.91
CA LYS A 16 -21.24 7.10 -3.58
C LYS A 16 -20.10 6.06 -3.52
N ASN A 17 -20.14 5.04 -4.38
CA ASN A 17 -19.15 3.96 -4.44
C ASN A 17 -18.26 4.01 -5.68
N GLN A 18 -18.29 5.11 -6.45
CA GLN A 18 -17.62 5.19 -7.75
C GLN A 18 -16.13 4.87 -7.65
N GLN A 19 -15.44 5.43 -6.65
CA GLN A 19 -14.02 5.14 -6.39
C GLN A 19 -13.73 3.64 -6.17
N ARG A 20 -14.63 2.91 -5.51
CA ARG A 20 -14.46 1.47 -5.26
C ARG A 20 -14.64 0.66 -6.53
N TYR A 21 -15.65 0.99 -7.34
CA TYR A 21 -15.86 0.31 -8.63
C TYR A 21 -14.71 0.58 -9.60
N THR A 22 -14.20 1.82 -9.64
CA THR A 22 -13.01 2.16 -10.43
C THR A 22 -11.78 1.36 -9.99
N LEU A 23 -11.57 1.20 -8.68
CA LEU A 23 -10.47 0.39 -8.15
C LEU A 23 -10.61 -1.09 -8.55
N TYR A 24 -11.81 -1.69 -8.41
CA TYR A 24 -12.02 -3.07 -8.82
C TYR A 24 -11.80 -3.26 -10.32
N PHE A 25 -12.28 -2.34 -11.14
CA PHE A 25 -12.05 -2.38 -12.58
C PHE A 25 -10.56 -2.25 -12.93
N SER A 26 -9.83 -1.36 -12.22
CA SER A 26 -8.39 -1.20 -12.41
C SER A 26 -7.59 -2.44 -11.98
N ILE A 27 -7.98 -3.12 -10.91
CA ILE A 27 -7.37 -4.41 -10.50
C ILE A 27 -7.67 -5.50 -11.53
N LEU A 28 -8.91 -5.60 -12.03
CA LEU A 28 -9.27 -6.55 -13.08
C LEU A 28 -8.47 -6.31 -14.36
N PHE A 29 -8.27 -5.04 -14.73
CA PHE A 29 -7.43 -4.66 -15.85
C PHE A 29 -5.97 -5.12 -15.66
N SER A 30 -5.37 -4.86 -14.48
CA SER A 30 -4.02 -5.34 -14.16
C SER A 30 -3.89 -6.86 -14.24
N LEU A 31 -4.86 -7.59 -13.70
CA LEU A 31 -4.89 -9.05 -13.76
C LEU A 31 -5.03 -9.55 -15.21
N ALA A 32 -5.88 -8.91 -16.03
CA ALA A 32 -6.05 -9.26 -17.43
C ALA A 32 -4.74 -9.06 -18.22
N LEU A 33 -4.01 -7.95 -18.00
CA LEU A 33 -2.71 -7.73 -18.62
C LEU A 33 -1.70 -8.81 -18.22
N LEU A 34 -1.65 -9.20 -16.95
CA LEU A 34 -0.77 -10.26 -16.48
C LEU A 34 -1.12 -11.62 -17.09
N CYS A 35 -2.41 -11.97 -17.15
CA CYS A 35 -2.86 -13.20 -17.79
C CYS A 35 -2.49 -13.24 -19.28
N TYR A 36 -2.69 -12.14 -20.00
CA TYR A 36 -2.26 -12.02 -21.39
C TYR A 36 -0.74 -12.18 -21.54
N ARG A 37 0.04 -11.58 -20.63
CA ARG A 37 1.50 -11.74 -20.59
C ARG A 37 1.91 -13.21 -20.45
N ILE A 38 1.30 -13.93 -19.52
CA ILE A 38 1.60 -15.34 -19.25
C ILE A 38 1.22 -16.17 -20.48
N TYR A 39 0.05 -15.93 -21.06
CA TYR A 39 -0.40 -16.62 -22.27
C TYR A 39 0.54 -16.42 -23.45
N HIS A 40 1.01 -15.18 -23.69
CA HIS A 40 1.87 -14.87 -24.84
C HIS A 40 3.34 -15.27 -24.63
N SER A 41 3.88 -15.06 -23.43
CA SER A 41 5.30 -15.34 -23.15
C SER A 41 5.58 -16.77 -22.71
N GLY A 42 4.56 -17.50 -22.22
CA GLY A 42 4.72 -18.80 -21.57
C GLY A 42 5.48 -18.75 -20.23
N THR A 43 5.80 -17.56 -19.71
CA THR A 43 6.58 -17.38 -18.48
C THR A 43 5.73 -16.89 -17.32
N TYR A 44 6.01 -17.39 -16.11
CA TYR A 44 5.42 -16.89 -14.86
C TYR A 44 6.16 -15.66 -14.28
N LEU A 45 6.99 -15.00 -15.10
CA LEU A 45 7.65 -13.77 -14.68
C LEU A 45 6.57 -12.71 -14.35
N ARG A 46 6.77 -11.96 -13.25
CA ARG A 46 5.83 -10.97 -12.68
C ARG A 46 4.60 -11.52 -11.96
N VAL A 47 4.45 -12.84 -11.78
CA VAL A 47 3.35 -13.39 -10.95
C VAL A 47 3.45 -12.93 -9.48
N SER A 48 4.66 -12.64 -9.00
CA SER A 48 4.88 -12.03 -7.67
C SER A 48 4.13 -10.71 -7.46
N LEU A 49 3.77 -9.98 -8.52
CA LEU A 49 2.97 -8.76 -8.43
C LEU A 49 1.58 -9.03 -7.82
N VAL A 50 0.99 -10.21 -8.08
CA VAL A 50 -0.29 -10.61 -7.50
C VAL A 50 -0.15 -10.78 -5.99
N TRP A 51 0.94 -11.40 -5.55
CA TRP A 51 1.25 -11.57 -4.14
C TRP A 51 1.50 -10.22 -3.46
N ASN A 52 2.28 -9.33 -4.08
CA ASN A 52 2.54 -8.00 -3.54
C ASN A 52 1.25 -7.16 -3.46
N LEU A 53 0.37 -7.26 -4.46
CA LEU A 53 -0.93 -6.58 -4.44
C LEU A 53 -1.86 -7.13 -3.35
N PHE A 54 -1.82 -8.45 -3.11
CA PHE A 54 -2.52 -9.07 -1.98
C PHE A 54 -2.01 -8.53 -0.64
N LEU A 55 -0.69 -8.46 -0.45
CA LEU A 55 -0.09 -7.87 0.76
C LEU A 55 -0.44 -6.38 0.91
N ALA A 56 -0.49 -5.62 -0.18
CA ALA A 56 -0.94 -4.23 -0.18
C ALA A 56 -2.43 -4.05 0.17
N TYR A 57 -3.26 -5.09 -0.03
CA TYR A 57 -4.67 -5.08 0.36
C TYR A 57 -4.88 -5.29 1.87
N VAL A 58 -3.98 -6.03 2.54
CA VAL A 58 -4.04 -6.30 3.99
C VAL A 58 -4.22 -5.03 4.86
N PRO A 59 -3.41 -3.96 4.73
CA PRO A 59 -3.57 -2.76 5.56
C PRO A 59 -4.93 -2.08 5.31
N PHE A 60 -5.40 -2.07 4.06
CA PHE A 60 -6.74 -1.58 3.75
C PHE A 60 -7.82 -2.41 4.45
N ALA A 61 -7.73 -3.73 4.40
CA ALA A 61 -8.66 -4.63 5.08
C ALA A 61 -8.67 -4.41 6.61
N ILE A 62 -7.50 -4.25 7.24
CA ILE A 62 -7.37 -3.94 8.67
C ILE A 62 -8.13 -2.64 8.99
N THR A 63 -7.84 -1.55 8.28
CA THR A 63 -8.50 -0.26 8.55
C THR A 63 -10.02 -0.33 8.35
N ARG A 64 -10.50 -1.10 7.37
CA ARG A 64 -11.94 -1.33 7.13
C ARG A 64 -12.60 -2.15 8.21
N TRP A 65 -11.89 -3.13 8.76
CA TRP A 65 -12.36 -3.91 9.89
C TRP A 65 -12.45 -3.03 11.14
N MET A 66 -11.43 -2.20 11.41
CA MET A 66 -11.44 -1.26 12.53
C MET A 66 -12.60 -0.26 12.46
N GLU A 67 -12.88 0.31 11.28
CA GLU A 67 -14.01 1.22 11.05
C GLU A 67 -15.38 0.55 11.34
N LYS A 68 -15.50 -0.76 11.13
CA LYS A 68 -16.76 -1.51 11.29
C LYS A 68 -16.98 -2.04 12.71
N HIS A 69 -15.95 -2.14 13.53
CA HIS A 69 -16.02 -2.74 14.87
C HIS A 69 -15.64 -1.71 15.96
N PRO A 70 -16.33 -0.57 16.07
CA PRO A 70 -15.93 0.52 16.97
C PRO A 70 -15.88 0.09 18.45
N ALA A 71 -16.72 -0.87 18.86
CA ALA A 71 -16.73 -1.41 20.22
C ALA A 71 -15.42 -2.14 20.57
N GLU A 72 -14.94 -3.00 19.68
CA GLU A 72 -13.68 -3.75 19.87
C GLU A 72 -12.47 -2.81 19.81
N ILE A 73 -12.55 -1.82 18.91
CA ILE A 73 -11.50 -0.83 18.74
C ILE A 73 -11.39 0.09 19.95
N ASN A 74 -12.43 0.26 20.78
CA ASN A 74 -12.32 1.00 22.02
C ASN A 74 -11.28 0.39 23.00
N ASN A 75 -11.04 -0.92 22.91
CA ASN A 75 -9.93 -1.56 23.63
C ASN A 75 -8.58 -1.06 23.07
N ARG A 76 -7.72 -0.55 23.97
CA ARG A 76 -6.38 -0.06 23.60
C ARG A 76 -5.52 -1.16 23.00
N LEU A 77 -5.56 -2.37 23.56
CA LEU A 77 -4.72 -3.47 23.10
C LEU A 77 -5.06 -3.87 21.65
N THR A 78 -6.35 -4.05 21.36
CA THR A 78 -6.82 -4.37 20.01
C THR A 78 -6.44 -3.30 19.01
N TRP A 79 -6.64 -2.02 19.35
CA TRP A 79 -6.29 -0.92 18.46
C TRP A 79 -4.80 -0.85 18.16
N TYR A 80 -3.94 -0.95 19.19
CA TYR A 80 -2.49 -0.89 18.99
C TYR A 80 -1.97 -2.14 18.27
N GLY A 81 -2.55 -3.32 18.53
CA GLY A 81 -2.27 -4.54 17.77
C GLY A 81 -2.60 -4.38 16.29
N CYS A 82 -3.78 -3.86 15.95
CA CYS A 82 -4.16 -3.56 14.57
C CYS A 82 -3.27 -2.48 13.96
N PHE A 83 -2.87 -1.46 14.73
CA PHE A 83 -1.98 -0.41 14.26
C PHE A 83 -0.59 -0.94 13.90
N VAL A 84 0.01 -1.77 14.76
CA VAL A 84 1.31 -2.39 14.49
C VAL A 84 1.21 -3.31 13.28
N ALA A 85 0.21 -4.19 13.22
CA ALA A 85 -0.01 -5.05 12.07
C ALA A 85 -0.16 -4.22 10.79
N TRP A 86 -0.97 -3.17 10.82
CA TRP A 86 -1.14 -2.25 9.71
C TRP A 86 0.19 -1.61 9.25
N LEU A 87 1.01 -1.14 10.18
CA LEU A 87 2.29 -0.49 9.89
C LEU A 87 3.33 -1.46 9.29
N LEU A 88 3.26 -2.75 9.64
CA LEU A 88 4.15 -3.78 9.07
C LEU A 88 3.79 -4.14 7.62
N PHE A 89 2.50 -4.03 7.25
CA PHE A 89 2.04 -4.37 5.90
C PHE A 89 1.95 -3.17 4.96
N ILE A 90 1.85 -1.93 5.47
CA ILE A 90 1.74 -0.74 4.62
C ILE A 90 2.89 -0.55 3.61
N PRO A 91 4.16 -0.94 3.88
CA PRO A 91 5.24 -0.80 2.91
C PRO A 91 5.03 -1.59 1.62
N ASN A 92 4.24 -2.67 1.65
CA ASN A 92 3.96 -3.49 0.46
C ASN A 92 3.22 -2.71 -0.63
N ALA A 93 2.45 -1.66 -0.27
CA ALA A 93 1.77 -0.82 -1.24
C ALA A 93 2.76 -0.06 -2.16
N PRO A 94 3.66 0.80 -1.64
CA PRO A 94 4.68 1.45 -2.45
C PRO A 94 5.82 0.52 -2.89
N TYR A 95 6.00 -0.65 -2.26
CA TYR A 95 6.98 -1.64 -2.68
C TYR A 95 6.80 -2.07 -4.14
N ILE A 96 5.55 -2.25 -4.59
CA ILE A 96 5.24 -2.66 -5.98
C ILE A 96 5.82 -1.67 -7.00
N LEU A 97 5.94 -0.38 -6.65
CA LEU A 97 6.56 0.61 -7.53
C LEU A 97 8.02 0.26 -7.85
N THR A 98 8.73 -0.33 -6.88
CA THR A 98 10.14 -0.69 -7.06
C THR A 98 10.35 -1.88 -7.98
N ASP A 99 9.31 -2.69 -8.26
CA ASP A 99 9.38 -3.78 -9.23
C ASP A 99 9.66 -3.26 -10.66
N LEU A 100 9.52 -1.95 -10.91
CA LEU A 100 10.00 -1.29 -12.12
C LEU A 100 11.51 -1.41 -12.34
N PHE A 101 12.31 -1.73 -11.31
CA PHE A 101 13.74 -2.04 -11.53
C PHE A 101 13.94 -3.32 -12.35
N HIS A 102 12.94 -4.19 -12.45
CA HIS A 102 12.93 -5.40 -13.29
C HIS A 102 12.22 -5.20 -14.63
N LEU A 103 12.09 -3.95 -15.08
CA LEU A 103 11.36 -3.65 -16.31
C LEU A 103 12.02 -4.31 -17.54
N PHE A 104 13.36 -4.35 -17.56
CA PHE A 104 14.13 -4.89 -18.69
C PHE A 104 14.23 -6.43 -18.68
N ASP A 105 13.68 -7.08 -17.66
CA ASP A 105 13.65 -8.54 -17.57
C ASP A 105 12.42 -9.06 -18.34
N GLY A 106 12.62 -9.69 -19.49
CA GLY A 106 11.51 -10.35 -20.20
C GLY A 106 11.67 -10.52 -21.71
N GLY A 107 10.82 -11.37 -22.27
CA GLY A 107 10.72 -11.64 -23.72
C GLY A 107 9.49 -11.03 -24.40
N VAL A 108 8.87 -10.01 -23.79
CA VAL A 108 7.72 -9.27 -24.38
C VAL A 108 8.09 -7.80 -24.56
N PRO A 109 7.35 -7.02 -25.37
CA PRO A 109 7.67 -5.61 -25.59
C PRO A 109 7.74 -4.82 -24.29
N LEU A 110 8.81 -4.01 -24.14
CA LEU A 110 9.10 -3.25 -22.92
C LEU A 110 7.93 -2.36 -22.47
N TRP A 111 7.24 -1.74 -23.42
CA TRP A 111 6.08 -0.89 -23.15
C TRP A 111 4.94 -1.67 -22.50
N PHE A 112 4.75 -2.94 -22.87
CA PHE A 112 3.70 -3.78 -22.32
C PHE A 112 4.00 -4.14 -20.87
N ASP A 113 5.24 -4.55 -20.58
CA ASP A 113 5.69 -4.84 -19.22
C ASP A 113 5.67 -3.62 -18.32
N LEU A 114 5.96 -2.43 -18.87
CA LEU A 114 5.79 -1.17 -18.16
C LEU A 114 4.34 -0.98 -17.73
N PHE A 115 3.36 -1.17 -18.63
CA PHE A 115 1.94 -1.06 -18.27
C PHE A 115 1.48 -2.13 -17.29
N VAL A 116 1.99 -3.36 -17.39
CA VAL A 116 1.72 -4.42 -16.41
C VAL A 116 2.17 -3.95 -15.03
N ILE A 117 3.47 -3.69 -14.84
CA ILE A 117 4.03 -3.31 -13.52
C ILE A 117 3.37 -2.03 -13.01
N PHE A 118 3.27 -0.99 -13.85
CA PHE A 118 2.72 0.30 -13.46
C PHE A 118 1.25 0.21 -13.05
N SER A 119 0.45 -0.62 -13.71
CA SER A 119 -0.96 -0.82 -13.33
C SER A 119 -1.09 -1.48 -11.95
N PHE A 120 -0.23 -2.46 -11.62
CA PHE A 120 -0.18 -3.05 -10.28
C PHE A 120 0.32 -2.04 -9.24
N ALA A 121 1.37 -1.28 -9.55
CA ALA A 121 1.90 -0.24 -8.67
C ALA A 121 0.85 0.83 -8.37
N TRP A 122 0.10 1.27 -9.38
CA TRP A 122 -0.99 2.22 -9.22
C TRP A 122 -2.07 1.69 -8.27
N ASN A 123 -2.53 0.45 -8.46
CA ASN A 123 -3.51 -0.18 -7.59
C ASN A 123 -3.01 -0.32 -6.15
N GLY A 124 -1.75 -0.75 -5.96
CA GLY A 124 -1.11 -0.84 -4.65
C GLY A 124 -1.06 0.52 -3.95
N MET A 125 -0.61 1.56 -4.65
CA MET A 125 -0.53 2.93 -4.12
C MET A 125 -1.91 3.47 -3.72
N MET A 126 -2.95 3.24 -4.54
CA MET A 126 -4.32 3.64 -4.21
C MET A 126 -4.83 2.95 -2.94
N LEU A 127 -4.63 1.63 -2.82
CA LEU A 127 -4.98 0.87 -1.61
C LEU A 127 -4.23 1.40 -0.37
N GLY A 128 -2.92 1.64 -0.52
CA GLY A 128 -2.07 2.20 0.52
C GLY A 128 -2.57 3.57 1.00
N TYR A 129 -2.83 4.51 0.10
CA TYR A 129 -3.33 5.84 0.47
C TYR A 129 -4.72 5.82 1.09
N MET A 130 -5.63 5.00 0.55
CA MET A 130 -6.95 4.82 1.16
C MET A 130 -6.82 4.29 2.59
N SER A 131 -5.91 3.36 2.82
CA SER A 131 -5.65 2.80 4.15
C SER A 131 -5.02 3.81 5.10
N ILE A 132 -3.99 4.56 4.67
CA ILE A 132 -3.37 5.63 5.47
C ILE A 132 -4.39 6.68 5.87
N ARG A 133 -5.27 7.07 4.95
CA ARG A 133 -6.34 8.03 5.26
C ARG A 133 -7.30 7.50 6.32
N SER A 134 -7.77 6.27 6.18
CA SER A 134 -8.63 5.65 7.19
C SER A 134 -7.93 5.57 8.55
N MET A 135 -6.64 5.21 8.57
CA MET A 135 -5.85 5.18 9.81
C MET A 135 -5.61 6.57 10.40
N GLU A 136 -5.39 7.60 9.58
CA GLU A 136 -5.27 9.00 10.02
C GLU A 136 -6.55 9.46 10.74
N HIS A 137 -7.73 9.12 10.21
CA HIS A 137 -9.01 9.43 10.84
C HIS A 137 -9.17 8.69 12.18
N LEU A 138 -8.83 7.40 12.23
CA LEU A 138 -8.87 6.59 13.46
C LEU A 138 -7.90 7.12 14.53
N TRP A 139 -6.69 7.54 14.11
CA TRP A 139 -5.70 8.17 14.97
C TRP A 139 -6.22 9.49 15.52
N SER A 140 -6.70 10.38 14.65
CA SER A 140 -7.17 11.72 15.05
C SER A 140 -8.39 11.66 15.98
N ALA A 141 -9.27 10.66 15.81
CA ALA A 141 -10.41 10.44 16.70
C ALA A 141 -9.98 10.03 18.12
N ARG A 142 -8.87 9.30 18.25
CA ARG A 142 -8.34 8.83 19.55
C ARG A 142 -7.38 9.81 20.20
N HIS A 143 -6.51 10.42 19.40
CA HIS A 143 -5.42 11.29 19.83
C HIS A 143 -5.70 12.73 19.38
N THR A 144 -6.85 13.27 19.79
CA THR A 144 -7.38 14.57 19.32
C THR A 144 -6.46 15.77 19.60
N ARG A 145 -5.51 15.62 20.54
CA ARG A 145 -4.51 16.65 20.87
C ARG A 145 -3.43 16.81 19.80
N TRP A 146 -3.21 15.79 18.97
CA TRP A 146 -2.11 15.77 18.02
C TRP A 146 -2.64 16.04 16.60
N PRO A 147 -2.07 16.99 15.86
CA PRO A 147 -2.47 17.23 14.49
C PRO A 147 -2.12 16.02 13.60
N ALA A 148 -2.98 15.76 12.61
CA ALA A 148 -2.87 14.59 11.72
C ALA A 148 -1.53 14.47 10.97
N TRP A 149 -0.85 15.59 10.69
CA TRP A 149 0.44 15.58 10.00
C TRP A 149 1.57 14.95 10.82
N LEU A 150 1.50 15.04 12.16
CA LEU A 150 2.47 14.37 13.05
C LEU A 150 2.32 12.84 13.03
N PHE A 151 1.17 12.34 12.58
CA PHE A 151 0.98 10.92 12.33
C PHE A 151 1.41 10.53 10.92
N THR A 152 0.91 11.24 9.90
CA THR A 152 1.13 10.84 8.51
C THR A 152 2.57 10.98 8.07
N PHE A 153 3.27 12.05 8.48
CA PHE A 153 4.65 12.28 8.04
C PHE A 153 5.59 11.15 8.50
N PRO A 154 5.69 10.80 9.80
CA PRO A 154 6.52 9.67 10.22
C PRO A 154 6.15 8.34 9.55
N VAL A 155 4.86 8.08 9.36
CA VAL A 155 4.37 6.87 8.67
C VAL A 155 4.92 6.79 7.25
N MET A 156 4.97 7.88 6.49
CA MET A 156 5.50 7.86 5.12
C MET A 156 6.99 7.50 5.07
N PHE A 157 7.78 7.98 6.03
CA PHE A 157 9.21 7.64 6.12
C PHE A 157 9.43 6.21 6.60
N LEU A 158 8.65 5.74 7.58
CA LEU A 158 8.68 4.33 8.00
C LEU A 158 8.28 3.40 6.84
N CYS A 159 7.31 3.83 6.02
CA CYS A 159 6.92 3.12 4.81
C CYS A 159 8.08 3.08 3.80
N GLY A 160 8.76 4.20 3.56
CA GLY A 160 9.96 4.27 2.72
C GLY A 160 11.09 3.34 3.19
N MET A 161 11.33 3.29 4.50
CA MET A 161 12.31 2.38 5.11
C MET A 161 11.88 0.92 4.94
N GLY A 162 10.61 0.60 5.17
CA GLY A 162 10.06 -0.74 4.96
C GLY A 162 10.21 -1.21 3.50
N VAL A 163 10.04 -0.30 2.52
CA VAL A 163 10.31 -0.61 1.11
C VAL A 163 11.78 -0.92 0.88
N TYR A 164 12.71 -0.14 1.45
CA TYR A 164 14.14 -0.41 1.31
C TYR A 164 14.50 -1.78 1.86
N ILE A 165 14.01 -2.10 3.05
CA ILE A 165 14.22 -3.40 3.72
C ILE A 165 13.69 -4.53 2.84
N GLY A 166 12.46 -4.40 2.33
CA GLY A 166 11.91 -5.45 1.46
C GLY A 166 12.67 -5.59 0.15
N ARG A 167 13.21 -4.49 -0.41
CA ARG A 167 13.74 -4.49 -1.78
C ARG A 167 15.19 -4.90 -1.84
N TYR A 168 15.99 -4.38 -0.92
CA TYR A 168 17.43 -4.57 -0.89
C TYR A 168 17.85 -5.68 0.06
N LEU A 169 17.22 -5.79 1.23
CA LEU A 169 17.48 -6.88 2.19
C LEU A 169 16.62 -8.12 1.92
N ARG A 170 15.64 -8.03 1.00
CA ARG A 170 14.76 -9.13 0.55
C ARG A 170 13.88 -9.73 1.64
N TYR A 171 13.64 -9.01 2.73
CA TYR A 171 12.72 -9.42 3.79
C TYR A 171 11.25 -9.13 3.40
N ASN A 172 10.37 -10.10 3.60
CA ASN A 172 8.92 -9.91 3.49
C ASN A 172 8.30 -9.65 4.87
N SER A 173 7.06 -9.14 4.89
CA SER A 173 6.29 -8.99 6.14
C SER A 173 6.12 -10.31 6.92
N TRP A 174 6.30 -11.46 6.27
CA TRP A 174 6.23 -12.79 6.90
C TRP A 174 7.55 -13.21 7.58
N ASP A 175 8.68 -12.67 7.14
CA ASP A 175 9.99 -12.98 7.74
C ASP A 175 10.13 -12.35 9.13
N LEU A 176 9.42 -11.24 9.36
CA LEU A 176 9.27 -10.62 10.68
C LEU A 176 8.63 -11.54 11.73
N VAL A 177 7.84 -12.52 11.30
CA VAL A 177 7.19 -13.51 12.18
C VAL A 177 8.07 -14.75 12.35
N LYS A 178 8.81 -15.13 11.30
CA LYS A 178 9.63 -16.34 11.28
C LYS A 178 11.00 -16.15 11.94
N ASP A 179 11.65 -15.02 11.70
CA ASP A 179 12.98 -14.72 12.22
C ASP A 179 13.10 -13.23 12.58
N PRO A 180 12.50 -12.81 13.70
CA PRO A 180 12.50 -11.40 14.10
C PRO A 180 13.88 -10.92 14.56
N LEU A 181 14.76 -11.81 15.04
CA LEU A 181 16.02 -11.41 15.69
C LEU A 181 17.07 -10.94 14.68
N THR A 182 17.20 -11.63 13.55
CA THR A 182 18.13 -11.24 12.47
C THR A 182 17.70 -9.93 11.83
N LEU A 183 16.41 -9.80 11.53
CA LEU A 183 15.83 -8.59 10.95
C LEU A 183 15.95 -7.36 11.87
N LEU A 184 15.75 -7.55 13.19
CA LEU A 184 15.97 -6.47 14.17
C LEU A 184 17.46 -6.09 14.28
N GLY A 185 18.38 -7.05 14.13
CA GLY A 185 19.81 -6.80 14.05
C GLY A 185 20.17 -5.92 12.86
N ASP A 186 19.71 -6.28 11.66
CA ASP A 186 19.96 -5.52 10.44
C ASP A 186 19.33 -4.11 10.50
N MET A 187 18.11 -4.00 11.02
CA MET A 187 17.46 -2.69 11.25
C MET A 187 18.26 -1.84 12.24
N ARG A 188 18.76 -2.44 13.32
CA ARG A 188 19.57 -1.74 14.32
C ARG A 188 20.86 -1.23 13.68
N ASP A 189 21.53 -2.05 12.87
CA ASP A 189 22.80 -1.67 12.25
C ASP A 189 22.63 -0.54 11.23
N ILE A 190 21.52 -0.52 10.48
CA ILE A 190 21.14 0.60 9.58
C ILE A 190 20.94 1.92 10.34
N VAL A 191 20.35 1.84 11.54
CA VAL A 191 20.07 3.02 12.38
C VAL A 191 21.34 3.49 13.11
N LEU A 192 22.17 2.57 13.59
CA LEU A 192 23.38 2.89 14.35
C LEU A 192 24.55 3.34 13.45
N HIS A 193 24.60 2.87 12.20
CA HIS A 193 25.66 3.23 11.23
C HIS A 193 25.08 3.94 10.00
N PRO A 194 24.51 5.16 10.15
CA PRO A 194 23.86 5.88 9.05
C PRO A 194 24.82 6.32 7.94
N VAL A 195 26.10 6.51 8.29
CA VAL A 195 27.16 6.91 7.35
C VAL A 195 27.60 5.73 6.47
N GLU A 196 27.48 4.50 6.95
CA GLU A 196 27.74 3.30 6.15
C GLU A 196 26.51 2.95 5.31
N ASN A 197 25.32 3.14 5.88
CA ASN A 197 24.04 2.87 5.24
C ASN A 197 23.43 4.09 4.51
N ARG A 198 24.27 4.93 3.88
CA ARG A 198 23.81 6.16 3.19
C ARG A 198 22.76 5.89 2.12
N SER A 199 22.88 4.77 1.40
CA SER A 199 21.91 4.39 0.35
C SER A 199 20.53 4.08 0.94
N ALA A 200 20.48 3.42 2.11
CA ALA A 200 19.24 3.14 2.84
C ALA A 200 18.52 4.43 3.25
N TRP A 201 19.25 5.36 3.84
CA TRP A 201 18.70 6.65 4.28
C TRP A 201 18.31 7.53 3.10
N ALA A 202 19.12 7.60 2.05
CA ALA A 202 18.79 8.36 0.83
C ALA A 202 17.51 7.83 0.18
N PHE A 203 17.40 6.50 0.00
CA PHE A 203 16.19 5.88 -0.55
C PHE A 203 14.97 6.14 0.34
N THR A 204 15.11 5.96 1.66
CA THR A 204 14.03 6.19 2.63
C THR A 204 13.52 7.62 2.58
N ILE A 205 14.43 8.60 2.50
CA ILE A 205 14.06 10.02 2.40
C ILE A 205 13.38 10.30 1.05
N CYS A 206 13.94 9.85 -0.07
CA CYS A 206 13.35 10.04 -1.39
C CYS A 206 11.95 9.43 -1.48
N MET A 207 11.80 8.18 -1.05
CA MET A 207 10.50 7.49 -1.03
C MET A 207 9.53 8.16 -0.05
N GLY A 208 9.96 8.48 1.17
CA GLY A 208 9.13 9.16 2.17
C GLY A 208 8.61 10.52 1.69
N VAL A 209 9.48 11.34 1.08
CA VAL A 209 9.10 12.62 0.47
C VAL A 209 8.14 12.41 -0.70
N PHE A 210 8.43 11.47 -1.59
CA PHE A 210 7.56 11.13 -2.72
C PHE A 210 6.15 10.75 -2.24
N LEU A 211 6.04 9.86 -1.25
CA LEU A 211 4.76 9.44 -0.68
C LEU A 211 4.03 10.59 0.01
N SER A 212 4.77 11.45 0.72
CA SER A 212 4.23 12.61 1.43
C SER A 212 3.66 13.67 0.47
N LEU A 213 4.32 13.92 -0.66
CA LEU A 213 3.84 14.87 -1.67
C LEU A 213 2.59 14.37 -2.42
N MET A 214 2.53 13.08 -2.68
CA MET A 214 1.40 12.45 -3.38
C MET A 214 0.14 12.35 -2.51
N TYR A 215 0.29 12.16 -1.20
CA TYR A 215 -0.85 11.92 -0.30
C TYR A 215 -1.92 13.03 -0.31
N PRO A 216 -1.59 14.34 -0.19
CA PRO A 216 -2.56 15.42 -0.27
C PRO A 216 -3.33 15.48 -1.59
N LEU A 217 -2.70 15.11 -2.71
CA LEU A 217 -3.32 15.11 -4.04
C LEU A 217 -4.45 14.08 -4.12
N VAL A 218 -4.25 12.91 -3.50
CA VAL A 218 -5.28 11.87 -3.39
C VAL A 218 -6.35 12.26 -2.37
N LYS A 219 -5.97 12.91 -1.26
CA LYS A 219 -6.89 13.34 -0.19
C LYS A 219 -7.91 14.38 -0.66
N LYS A 220 -7.51 15.31 -1.54
CA LYS A 220 -8.35 16.45 -1.99
C LYS A 220 -9.52 16.04 -2.90
N GLN A 221 -9.52 14.85 -3.49
CA GLN A 221 -10.53 14.39 -4.45
C GLN A 221 -11.85 13.89 -3.83
N SER A 222 -12.06 14.00 -2.52
CA SER A 222 -13.28 13.51 -1.83
C SER A 222 -14.12 14.64 -1.21
N ILE A 223 -14.22 15.78 -1.87
CA ILE A 223 -15.15 16.86 -1.51
C ILE A 223 -16.35 16.77 -2.45
#